data_AF-L9KKY9-F1
#
_entry.id   AF-L9KKY9-F1
#
_cell.length_a   1.000
_cell.length_b   1.000
_cell.length_c   1.000
_cell.angle_alpha   90.00
_cell.angle_beta   90.00
_cell.angle_gamma   90.00
#
_symmetry.space_group_name_H-M   'P 1'
#
loop_
_entity.id
_entity.type
_entity.pdbx_description
1 polymer ?
#
loop_
_entity_poly.entity_id
_entity_poly.type
_entity_poly.pdbx_seq_one_letter_code
_entity_poly.pdbx_strand_id
1 'polypeptide(L)'
;MMRTQCLLGLRTGVAFAAKLWSFFIYLLRRQIRTVIQYQTVRYDILPLSPVSRNRLAQVKRKILVLDLDETLIHSHHDGVLRPTVRPGTPPDFILKVVIDKHPVRFFVHKRPHVDFFLEVVSQWYELVVFTASMEIYGSAVADKLDNSRSILKRRYYRQHCTLELGSYIKDLSVVHSDLSSIVILDNSPGAYRSHPDNAIPIKSWFSDPSDTALLNLLPMLDALSPAWSSPVPGRMKFVYKEEHPFEKRRSEGEKIRKKYPDRVPVIVEKAPKARIGDLDKKKYLVPSDLTVGQFYFLIRKRIHLRAEDALFFFVNNVIPPTSATMGQLYQEHHEEDFFLYIAYSDESVYGL
;
A
#
# COMPACT_ATOMS: atom_id res chain seq x y z
N MET A 1 -52.92 -36.52 12.09
CA MET A 1 -52.45 -35.74 10.92
C MET A 1 -51.87 -34.36 11.28
N MET A 2 -52.39 -33.63 12.28
CA MET A 2 -51.88 -32.29 12.68
C MET A 2 -50.48 -32.26 13.34
N ARG A 3 -50.08 -33.29 14.11
CA ARG A 3 -48.77 -33.29 14.80
C ARG A 3 -47.58 -33.36 13.83
N THR A 4 -47.74 -34.04 12.69
CA THR A 4 -46.67 -34.24 11.71
C THR A 4 -46.41 -33.00 10.86
N GLN A 5 -47.46 -32.20 10.56
CA GLN A 5 -47.33 -30.92 9.85
C GLN A 5 -46.66 -29.84 10.71
N CYS A 6 -46.96 -29.81 12.02
CA CYS A 6 -46.36 -28.87 12.96
C CYS A 6 -44.84 -29.14 13.14
N LEU A 7 -44.45 -30.41 13.20
CA LEU A 7 -43.04 -30.84 13.24
C LEU A 7 -42.26 -30.52 11.95
N LEU A 8 -42.92 -30.63 10.79
CA LEU A 8 -42.33 -30.19 9.51
C LEU A 8 -42.12 -28.67 9.49
N GLY A 9 -43.11 -27.89 9.92
CA GLY A 9 -43.04 -26.43 10.02
C GLY A 9 -41.92 -25.94 10.95
N LEU A 10 -41.72 -26.63 12.07
CA LEU A 10 -40.64 -26.34 13.02
C LEU A 10 -39.26 -26.64 12.40
N ARG A 11 -39.12 -27.78 11.71
CA ARG A 11 -37.87 -28.16 11.01
C ARG A 11 -37.53 -27.19 9.88
N THR A 12 -38.52 -26.76 9.10
CA THR A 12 -38.32 -25.76 8.05
C THR A 12 -37.97 -24.39 8.63
N GLY A 13 -38.57 -24.00 9.75
CA GLY A 13 -38.25 -22.76 10.46
C GLY A 13 -36.81 -22.74 11.01
N VAL A 14 -36.38 -23.83 11.65
CA VAL A 14 -35.00 -23.98 12.15
C VAL A 14 -33.98 -23.99 11.00
N ALA A 15 -34.27 -24.65 9.89
CA ALA A 15 -33.39 -24.64 8.72
C ALA A 15 -33.29 -23.25 8.06
N PHE A 16 -34.39 -22.50 8.02
CA PHE A 16 -34.40 -21.12 7.53
C PHE A 16 -33.62 -20.17 8.46
N ALA A 17 -33.82 -20.31 9.77
CA ALA A 17 -33.05 -19.57 10.77
C ALA A 17 -31.55 -19.89 10.70
N ALA A 18 -31.16 -21.15 10.48
CA ALA A 18 -29.76 -21.55 10.30
C ALA A 18 -29.13 -20.95 9.04
N LYS A 19 -29.88 -20.84 7.94
CA LYS A 19 -29.44 -20.16 6.70
C LYS A 19 -29.29 -18.66 6.90
N LEU A 20 -30.25 -18.01 7.57
CA LEU A 20 -30.17 -16.59 7.94
C LEU A 20 -28.98 -16.32 8.87
N TRP A 21 -28.76 -17.18 9.87
CA TRP A 21 -27.62 -17.10 10.78
C TRP A 21 -26.29 -17.27 10.04
N SER A 22 -26.21 -18.23 9.13
CA SER A 22 -25.04 -18.43 8.26
C SER A 22 -24.77 -17.21 7.37
N PHE A 23 -25.82 -16.58 6.85
CA PHE A 23 -25.73 -15.36 6.06
C PHE A 23 -25.27 -14.15 6.90
N PHE A 24 -25.81 -13.99 8.11
CA PHE A 24 -25.37 -12.97 9.05
C PHE A 24 -23.90 -13.17 9.48
N ILE A 25 -23.49 -14.40 9.80
CA ILE A 25 -22.09 -14.72 10.10
C ILE A 25 -21.20 -14.43 8.89
N TYR A 26 -21.65 -14.73 7.67
CA TYR A 26 -20.92 -14.40 6.46
C TYR A 26 -20.73 -12.88 6.30
N LEU A 27 -21.80 -12.09 6.48
CA LEU A 27 -21.74 -10.62 6.44
C LEU A 27 -20.83 -10.07 7.54
N LEU A 28 -20.93 -10.60 8.76
CA LEU A 28 -20.09 -10.22 9.89
C LEU A 28 -18.62 -10.56 9.62
N ARG A 29 -18.32 -11.77 9.13
CA ARG A 29 -16.94 -12.17 8.75
C ARG A 29 -16.40 -11.33 7.61
N ARG A 30 -17.25 -10.94 6.65
CA ARG A 30 -16.88 -10.02 5.56
C ARG A 30 -16.52 -8.64 6.11
N GLN A 31 -17.37 -8.08 6.97
CA GLN A 31 -17.12 -6.80 7.64
C GLN A 31 -15.87 -6.86 8.53
N ILE A 32 -15.69 -7.91 9.32
CA ILE A 32 -14.51 -8.12 10.16
C ILE A 32 -13.24 -8.26 9.30
N ARG A 33 -13.28 -9.00 8.19
CA ARG A 33 -12.15 -9.06 7.24
C ARG A 33 -11.80 -7.67 6.72
N THR A 34 -12.82 -6.89 6.33
CA THR A 34 -12.62 -5.50 5.91
C THR A 34 -11.96 -4.70 7.04
N VAL A 35 -12.47 -4.76 8.27
CA VAL A 35 -11.91 -4.04 9.43
C VAL A 35 -10.48 -4.48 9.77
N ILE A 36 -10.19 -5.79 9.80
CA ILE A 36 -8.83 -6.33 10.06
C ILE A 36 -7.88 -5.93 8.93
N GLN A 37 -8.34 -5.94 7.67
CA GLN A 37 -7.57 -5.44 6.53
C GLN A 37 -7.25 -3.94 6.67
N TYR A 38 -8.10 -3.16 7.33
CA TYR A 38 -7.93 -1.73 7.62
C TYR A 38 -7.39 -1.43 9.03
N GLN A 39 -7.02 -2.43 9.83
CA GLN A 39 -6.43 -2.18 11.14
C GLN A 39 -4.97 -1.77 10.93
N THR A 40 -4.78 -0.45 10.76
CA THR A 40 -3.49 0.18 10.50
C THR A 40 -2.56 -0.08 11.68
N VAL A 41 -1.51 -0.87 11.48
CA VAL A 41 -0.36 -0.87 12.39
C VAL A 41 0.17 0.57 12.36
N ARG A 42 0.02 1.30 13.47
CA ARG A 42 0.57 2.66 13.59
C ARG A 42 2.09 2.53 13.67
N TYR A 43 2.74 3.12 12.70
CA TYR A 43 4.19 3.15 12.59
C TYR A 43 4.62 4.58 12.90
N ASP A 44 5.16 4.81 14.11
CA ASP A 44 5.57 6.15 14.52
C ASP A 44 6.88 6.51 13.82
N ILE A 45 6.79 7.52 12.94
CA ILE A 45 7.92 8.00 12.15
C ILE A 45 8.77 8.91 13.06
N LEU A 46 9.86 8.38 13.65
CA LEU A 46 10.82 9.14 14.47
C LEU A 46 11.82 9.97 13.65
N PRO A 47 11.85 11.30 13.76
CA PRO A 47 12.67 12.15 12.89
C PRO A 47 14.18 11.92 13.06
N LEU A 48 14.88 11.69 11.94
CA LEU A 48 16.33 11.58 11.93
C LEU A 48 17.04 12.91 12.15
N SER A 49 18.21 12.81 12.78
CA SER A 49 19.19 13.89 12.85
C SER A 49 19.62 14.35 11.45
N PRO A 50 20.01 15.63 11.27
CA PRO A 50 20.54 16.14 10.00
C PRO A 50 21.73 15.34 9.46
N VAL A 51 22.60 14.83 10.35
CA VAL A 51 23.77 14.01 9.98
C VAL A 51 23.33 12.67 9.39
N SER A 52 22.39 12.00 10.03
CA SER A 52 21.85 10.72 9.55
C SER A 52 21.13 10.90 8.21
N ARG A 53 20.38 12.00 8.04
CA ARG A 53 19.72 12.35 6.78
C ARG A 53 20.70 12.56 5.62
N ASN A 54 21.81 13.26 5.85
CA ASN A 54 22.83 13.48 4.82
C ASN A 54 23.56 12.19 4.42
N ARG A 55 23.90 11.33 5.41
CA ARG A 55 24.54 10.04 5.13
C ARG A 55 23.64 9.12 4.31
N LEU A 56 22.37 9.03 4.68
CA LEU A 56 21.41 8.15 4.00
C LEU A 56 21.02 8.67 2.60
N ALA A 57 21.03 9.99 2.36
CA ALA A 57 20.85 10.56 1.02
C ALA A 57 21.98 10.19 0.03
N GLN A 58 23.14 9.77 0.53
CA GLN A 58 24.27 9.31 -0.29
C GLN A 58 24.22 7.79 -0.57
N VAL A 59 23.34 7.04 0.11
CA VAL A 59 23.21 5.59 -0.05
C VAL A 59 22.11 5.29 -1.06
N LYS A 60 22.41 4.47 -2.08
CA LYS A 60 21.42 4.05 -3.08
C LYS A 60 20.31 3.22 -2.44
N ARG A 61 19.10 3.31 -3.00
CA ARG A 61 17.97 2.50 -2.59
C ARG A 61 18.30 1.02 -2.77
N LYS A 62 18.06 0.21 -1.74
CA LYS A 62 18.27 -1.25 -1.80
C LYS A 62 17.23 -1.92 -2.69
N ILE A 63 17.54 -3.12 -3.16
CA ILE A 63 16.66 -3.97 -3.96
C ILE A 63 16.01 -5.01 -3.06
N LEU A 64 14.69 -5.11 -3.12
CA LEU A 64 13.93 -6.18 -2.49
C LEU A 64 13.41 -7.12 -3.58
N VAL A 65 13.99 -8.30 -3.64
CA VAL A 65 13.55 -9.40 -4.51
C VAL A 65 12.38 -10.11 -3.85
N LEU A 66 11.29 -10.27 -4.58
CA LEU A 66 10.05 -10.84 -4.11
C LEU A 66 9.71 -12.11 -4.89
N ASP A 67 9.54 -13.21 -4.18
CA ASP A 67 8.89 -14.41 -4.72
C ASP A 67 7.36 -14.21 -4.84
N LEU A 68 6.69 -15.03 -5.65
CA LEU A 68 5.25 -14.94 -5.92
C LEU A 68 4.43 -16.02 -5.21
N ASP A 69 4.54 -17.26 -5.69
CA ASP A 69 3.73 -18.40 -5.26
C ASP A 69 4.05 -18.77 -3.79
N GLU A 70 3.01 -18.96 -2.97
CA GLU A 70 3.10 -19.18 -1.52
C GLU A 70 3.77 -18.04 -0.71
N THR A 71 4.25 -16.97 -1.36
CA THR A 71 4.85 -15.78 -0.75
C THR A 71 3.88 -14.59 -0.76
N LEU A 72 3.46 -14.12 -1.94
CA LEU A 72 2.52 -13.00 -2.12
C LEU A 72 1.10 -13.45 -2.52
N ILE A 73 1.00 -14.63 -3.14
CA ILE A 73 -0.24 -15.20 -3.64
C ILE A 73 -0.27 -16.71 -3.43
N HIS A 74 -1.43 -17.32 -3.64
CA HIS A 74 -1.56 -18.76 -3.83
C HIS A 74 -2.47 -19.03 -5.02
N SER A 75 -2.10 -19.98 -5.88
CA SER A 75 -2.87 -20.28 -7.08
C SER A 75 -3.06 -21.77 -7.32
N HIS A 76 -4.14 -22.12 -8.01
CA HIS A 76 -4.38 -23.46 -8.53
C HIS A 76 -5.01 -23.38 -9.91
N HIS A 77 -4.91 -24.45 -10.70
CA HIS A 77 -5.44 -24.52 -12.06
C HIS A 77 -6.55 -25.56 -12.21
N ASP A 78 -7.33 -25.44 -13.29
CA ASP A 78 -8.39 -26.39 -13.65
C ASP A 78 -7.91 -27.86 -13.56
N GLY A 79 -8.70 -28.73 -12.92
CA GLY A 79 -8.43 -30.17 -12.85
C GLY A 79 -7.65 -30.65 -11.61
N VAL A 80 -7.09 -29.75 -10.79
CA VAL A 80 -6.41 -30.12 -9.54
C VAL A 80 -7.27 -29.72 -8.33
N LEU A 81 -7.95 -30.69 -7.73
CA LEU A 81 -8.57 -30.52 -6.41
C LEU A 81 -7.47 -30.37 -5.36
N ARG A 82 -7.16 -29.13 -4.95
CA ARG A 82 -6.32 -28.89 -3.78
C ARG A 82 -7.21 -28.64 -2.55
N PRO A 83 -7.13 -29.47 -1.50
CA PRO A 83 -7.96 -29.33 -0.30
C PRO A 83 -7.57 -28.13 0.59
N THR A 84 -6.52 -27.38 0.22
CA THR A 84 -5.95 -26.31 1.05
C THR A 84 -6.82 -25.06 1.11
N VAL A 85 -7.62 -24.78 0.08
CA VAL A 85 -8.59 -23.68 0.08
C VAL A 85 -9.97 -24.23 0.40
N ARG A 86 -10.69 -23.62 1.36
CA ARG A 86 -12.06 -24.05 1.67
C ARG A 86 -12.91 -24.03 0.40
N PRO A 87 -13.57 -25.15 0.04
CA PRO A 87 -14.40 -25.23 -1.15
C PRO A 87 -15.40 -24.06 -1.21
N GLY A 88 -15.41 -23.32 -2.31
CA GLY A 88 -16.31 -22.17 -2.52
C GLY A 88 -15.76 -20.80 -2.15
N THR A 89 -14.50 -20.67 -1.71
CA THR A 89 -13.85 -19.35 -1.60
C THR A 89 -13.61 -18.79 -3.01
N PRO A 90 -14.16 -17.61 -3.36
CA PRO A 90 -13.93 -17.03 -4.67
C PRO A 90 -12.47 -16.54 -4.81
N PRO A 91 -11.84 -16.71 -5.97
CA PRO A 91 -10.51 -16.14 -6.24
C PRO A 91 -10.58 -14.62 -6.31
N ASP A 92 -9.46 -13.96 -6.01
CA ASP A 92 -9.33 -12.51 -6.20
C ASP A 92 -9.25 -12.15 -7.69
N PHE A 93 -8.60 -12.99 -8.50
CA PHE A 93 -8.61 -12.89 -9.95
C PHE A 93 -8.36 -14.25 -10.62
N ILE A 94 -8.83 -14.36 -11.87
CA ILE A 94 -8.64 -15.54 -12.70
C ILE A 94 -7.72 -15.16 -13.87
N LEU A 95 -6.62 -15.86 -14.02
CA LEU A 95 -5.74 -15.73 -15.17
C LEU A 95 -6.11 -16.80 -16.21
N LYS A 96 -6.19 -16.40 -17.48
CA LYS A 96 -6.38 -17.30 -18.61
C LYS A 96 -5.10 -17.26 -19.43
N VAL A 97 -4.33 -18.34 -19.40
CA VAL A 97 -3.08 -18.46 -20.14
C VAL A 97 -3.15 -19.66 -21.07
N VAL A 98 -2.47 -19.60 -22.21
CA VAL A 98 -2.42 -20.70 -23.17
C VAL A 98 -1.07 -21.40 -23.01
N ILE A 99 -1.10 -22.66 -22.58
CA ILE A 99 0.08 -23.51 -22.43
C ILE A 99 -0.02 -24.59 -23.49
N ASP A 100 0.96 -24.70 -24.40
CA ASP A 100 0.99 -25.70 -25.47
C ASP A 100 -0.34 -25.82 -26.24
N LYS A 101 -0.90 -24.66 -26.63
CA LYS A 101 -2.20 -24.51 -27.34
C LYS A 101 -3.44 -24.88 -26.53
N HIS A 102 -3.30 -25.22 -25.25
CA HIS A 102 -4.42 -25.50 -24.36
C HIS A 102 -4.66 -24.32 -23.41
N PRO A 103 -5.90 -23.76 -23.38
CA PRO A 103 -6.23 -22.70 -22.43
C PRO A 103 -6.32 -23.28 -21.01
N VAL A 104 -5.50 -22.76 -20.11
CA VAL A 104 -5.49 -23.11 -18.69
C VAL A 104 -5.93 -21.90 -17.88
N ARG A 105 -6.86 -22.12 -16.95
CA ARG A 105 -7.28 -21.09 -15.99
C ARG A 105 -6.57 -21.29 -14.67
N PHE A 106 -6.00 -20.21 -14.15
CA PHE A 106 -5.44 -20.14 -12.80
C PHE A 106 -6.35 -19.29 -11.92
N PHE A 107 -6.78 -19.87 -10.80
CA PHE A 107 -7.56 -19.22 -9.76
C PHE A 107 -6.59 -18.71 -8.71
N VAL A 108 -6.39 -17.39 -8.67
CA VAL A 108 -5.38 -16.75 -7.83
C VAL A 108 -6.03 -16.10 -6.62
N HIS A 109 -5.47 -16.39 -5.45
CA HIS A 109 -5.82 -15.78 -4.18
C HIS A 109 -4.64 -14.93 -3.71
N LYS A 110 -4.94 -13.73 -3.23
CA LYS A 110 -3.96 -12.79 -2.70
C LYS A 110 -3.72 -13.09 -1.24
N ARG A 111 -2.44 -13.13 -0.85
CA ARG A 111 -2.10 -13.19 0.57
C ARG A 111 -2.65 -11.93 1.26
N PRO A 112 -3.25 -12.05 2.46
CA PRO A 112 -3.74 -10.87 3.16
C PRO A 112 -2.66 -9.79 3.26
N HIS A 113 -3.08 -8.53 3.10
CA HIS A 113 -2.24 -7.34 3.17
C HIS A 113 -1.21 -7.15 2.03
N VAL A 114 -1.20 -7.99 0.98
CA VAL A 114 -0.22 -7.88 -0.11
C VAL A 114 -0.21 -6.52 -0.81
N ASP A 115 -1.37 -5.89 -1.02
CA ASP A 115 -1.43 -4.58 -1.70
C ASP A 115 -0.77 -3.49 -0.88
N PHE A 116 -1.12 -3.44 0.41
CA PHE A 116 -0.57 -2.51 1.39
C PHE A 116 0.92 -2.76 1.60
N PHE A 117 1.33 -4.03 1.70
CA PHE A 117 2.74 -4.40 1.79
C PHE A 117 3.52 -3.85 0.59
N LEU A 118 3.07 -4.14 -0.64
CA LEU A 118 3.72 -3.65 -1.87
C LEU A 118 3.72 -2.12 -1.96
N GLU A 119 2.64 -1.46 -1.55
CA GLU A 119 2.55 0.01 -1.48
C GLU A 119 3.61 0.60 -0.54
N VAL A 120 3.77 0.04 0.65
CA VAL A 120 4.74 0.51 1.66
C VAL A 120 6.17 0.21 1.21
N VAL A 121 6.50 -1.04 0.89
CA VAL A 121 7.88 -1.44 0.58
C VAL A 121 8.37 -0.86 -0.75
N SER A 122 7.47 -0.52 -1.68
CA SER A 122 7.85 0.17 -2.93
C SER A 122 8.38 1.59 -2.72
N GLN A 123 8.14 2.19 -1.55
CA GLN A 123 8.71 3.48 -1.16
C GLN A 123 10.15 3.31 -0.69
N TRP A 124 10.45 2.19 -0.05
CA TRP A 124 11.72 1.88 0.60
C TRP A 124 12.72 1.17 -0.32
N TYR A 125 12.24 0.30 -1.21
CA TYR A 125 13.05 -0.63 -1.99
C TYR A 125 12.70 -0.60 -3.47
N GLU A 126 13.69 -0.69 -4.34
CA GLU A 126 13.43 -1.11 -5.72
C GLU A 126 12.92 -2.56 -5.71
N LEU A 127 11.72 -2.80 -6.22
CA LEU A 127 11.11 -4.12 -6.16
C LEU A 127 11.42 -4.91 -7.44
N VAL A 128 11.85 -6.15 -7.25
CA VAL A 128 12.16 -7.09 -8.32
C VAL A 128 11.36 -8.36 -8.10
N VAL A 129 10.60 -8.80 -9.10
CA VAL A 129 9.97 -10.13 -9.04
C VAL A 129 11.02 -11.17 -9.42
N PHE A 130 11.20 -12.21 -8.61
CA PHE A 130 11.98 -13.38 -8.98
C PHE A 130 11.23 -14.63 -8.55
N THR A 131 10.61 -15.31 -9.51
CA THR A 131 9.79 -16.52 -9.27
C THR A 131 10.37 -17.73 -9.99
N ALA A 132 10.22 -18.92 -9.39
CA ALA A 132 10.51 -20.19 -10.03
C ALA A 132 9.39 -20.65 -10.99
N SER A 133 8.37 -19.83 -11.23
CA SER A 133 7.25 -20.10 -12.15
C SER A 133 7.56 -19.68 -13.59
N MET A 134 6.83 -20.23 -14.56
CA MET A 134 6.97 -19.87 -15.97
C MET A 134 6.59 -18.40 -16.20
N GLU A 135 7.28 -17.73 -17.12
CA GLU A 135 7.04 -16.33 -17.45
C GLU A 135 5.60 -16.03 -17.85
N ILE A 136 4.98 -16.86 -18.69
CA ILE A 136 3.57 -16.69 -19.12
C ILE A 136 2.58 -16.58 -17.96
N TYR A 137 2.88 -17.21 -16.83
CA TYR A 137 2.08 -17.16 -15.61
C TYR A 137 2.55 -16.02 -14.70
N GLY A 138 3.86 -15.99 -14.40
CA GLY A 138 4.44 -15.04 -13.44
C GLY A 138 4.29 -13.59 -13.87
N SER A 139 4.43 -13.30 -15.18
CA SER A 139 4.20 -11.95 -15.73
C SER A 139 2.77 -11.49 -15.51
N ALA A 140 1.79 -12.34 -15.81
CA ALA A 140 0.37 -12.04 -15.66
C ALA A 140 -0.04 -11.83 -14.19
N VAL A 141 0.53 -12.61 -13.26
CA VAL A 141 0.37 -12.38 -11.82
C VAL A 141 0.98 -11.03 -11.42
N ALA A 142 2.21 -10.77 -11.82
CA ALA A 142 2.92 -9.53 -11.50
C ALA A 142 2.18 -8.30 -12.02
N ASP A 143 1.59 -8.34 -13.22
CA ASP A 143 0.77 -7.24 -13.75
C ASP A 143 -0.49 -6.98 -12.92
N LYS A 144 -1.16 -8.05 -12.44
CA LYS A 144 -2.32 -7.93 -11.56
C LYS A 144 -1.97 -7.36 -10.19
N LEU A 145 -0.81 -7.71 -9.63
CA LEU A 145 -0.32 -7.16 -8.37
C LEU A 145 0.22 -5.73 -8.53
N ASP A 146 0.87 -5.42 -9.64
CA ASP A 146 1.40 -4.09 -9.95
C ASP A 146 0.25 -3.09 -10.11
N ASN A 147 -0.84 -3.49 -10.76
CA ASN A 147 -2.03 -2.66 -10.98
C ASN A 147 -1.69 -1.29 -11.60
N SER A 148 -0.85 -1.31 -12.64
CA SER A 148 -0.37 -0.13 -13.37
C SER A 148 0.44 0.88 -12.53
N ARG A 149 0.92 0.49 -11.34
CA ARG A 149 1.77 1.33 -10.48
C ARG A 149 3.21 1.39 -10.95
N SER A 150 3.63 0.53 -11.88
CA SER A 150 5.00 0.53 -12.41
C SER A 150 6.07 0.27 -11.33
N ILE A 151 5.74 -0.48 -10.28
CA ILE A 151 6.62 -0.82 -9.16
C ILE A 151 7.31 -2.18 -9.34
N LEU A 152 6.74 -3.10 -10.13
CA LEU A 152 7.28 -4.44 -10.41
C LEU A 152 7.82 -4.54 -11.85
N LYS A 153 8.69 -3.63 -12.29
CA LYS A 153 9.17 -3.59 -13.70
C LYS A 153 10.20 -4.68 -14.03
N ARG A 154 11.11 -4.95 -13.09
CA ARG A 154 12.18 -5.95 -13.26
C ARG A 154 11.68 -7.30 -12.78
N ARG A 155 11.73 -8.30 -13.66
CA ARG A 155 11.12 -9.61 -13.42
C ARG A 155 12.02 -10.72 -13.93
N TYR A 156 12.21 -11.73 -13.09
CA TYR A 156 12.94 -12.95 -13.38
C TYR A 156 12.03 -14.14 -13.10
N TYR A 157 12.03 -15.07 -14.03
CA TYR A 157 11.19 -16.27 -14.04
C TYR A 157 12.02 -17.55 -14.03
N ARG A 158 11.37 -18.71 -14.14
CA ARG A 158 12.00 -20.04 -14.13
C ARG A 158 13.25 -20.16 -15.01
N GLN A 159 13.25 -19.59 -16.22
CA GLN A 159 14.40 -19.70 -17.13
C GLN A 159 15.67 -18.97 -16.63
N HIS A 160 15.54 -18.11 -15.62
CA HIS A 160 16.65 -17.41 -14.97
C HIS A 160 17.11 -18.11 -13.68
N CYS A 161 16.45 -19.20 -13.29
CA CYS A 161 16.87 -20.01 -12.14
C CYS A 161 17.87 -21.08 -12.58
N THR A 162 18.76 -21.48 -11.67
CA THR A 162 19.60 -22.67 -11.85
C THR A 162 18.91 -23.88 -11.22
N LEU A 163 18.63 -24.92 -12.00
CA LEU A 163 18.03 -26.15 -11.48
C LEU A 163 19.13 -27.04 -10.88
N GLU A 164 19.13 -27.20 -9.56
CA GLU A 164 20.11 -28.01 -8.84
C GLU A 164 19.43 -28.85 -7.75
N LEU A 165 19.71 -30.17 -7.75
CA LEU A 165 19.11 -31.14 -6.82
C LEU A 165 17.57 -31.06 -6.77
N GLY A 166 16.93 -30.85 -7.92
CA GLY A 166 15.47 -30.73 -8.04
C GLY A 166 14.89 -29.43 -7.48
N SER A 167 15.72 -28.46 -7.07
CA SER A 167 15.30 -27.14 -6.61
C SER A 167 15.70 -26.06 -7.61
N TYR A 168 14.84 -25.07 -7.84
CA TYR A 168 15.18 -23.89 -8.62
C TYR A 168 15.86 -22.87 -7.71
N ILE A 169 17.16 -22.66 -7.93
CA ILE A 169 17.97 -21.68 -7.19
C ILE A 169 17.93 -20.33 -7.91
N LYS A 170 17.76 -19.26 -7.13
CA LYS A 170 17.71 -17.86 -7.57
C LYS A 170 19.05 -17.20 -7.25
N ASP A 171 19.89 -17.08 -8.25
CA ASP A 171 21.18 -16.38 -8.13
C ASP A 171 20.96 -14.86 -8.12
N LEU A 172 21.23 -14.23 -6.97
CA LEU A 172 21.05 -12.78 -6.79
C LEU A 172 22.07 -11.95 -7.56
N SER A 173 23.22 -12.52 -7.93
CA SER A 173 24.24 -11.83 -8.74
C SER A 173 23.74 -11.45 -10.13
N VAL A 174 22.77 -12.21 -10.67
CA VAL A 174 22.07 -11.91 -11.93
C VAL A 174 21.21 -10.65 -11.80
N VAL A 175 20.72 -10.36 -10.59
CA VAL A 175 19.90 -9.18 -10.32
C VAL A 175 20.77 -7.95 -10.06
N HIS A 176 21.82 -8.08 -9.26
CA HIS A 176 22.70 -6.96 -8.94
C HIS A 176 24.09 -7.44 -8.51
N SER A 177 25.14 -6.71 -8.91
CA SER A 177 26.53 -7.07 -8.60
C SER A 177 26.92 -6.81 -7.15
N ASP A 178 26.33 -5.78 -6.52
CA ASP A 178 26.55 -5.47 -5.11
C ASP A 178 25.51 -6.19 -4.24
N LEU A 179 25.90 -7.32 -3.67
CA LEU A 179 25.05 -8.14 -2.80
C LEU A 179 24.75 -7.47 -1.44
N SER A 180 25.49 -6.43 -1.03
CA SER A 180 25.15 -5.71 0.21
C SER A 180 23.88 -4.84 0.06
N SER A 181 23.45 -4.61 -1.18
CA SER A 181 22.31 -3.79 -1.55
C SER A 181 21.04 -4.58 -1.89
N ILE A 182 21.06 -5.91 -1.84
CA ILE A 182 19.95 -6.77 -2.25
C ILE A 182 19.50 -7.69 -1.11
N VAL A 183 18.19 -7.88 -1.00
CA VAL A 183 17.57 -8.81 -0.06
C VAL A 183 16.47 -9.58 -0.80
N ILE A 184 16.31 -10.87 -0.51
CA ILE A 184 15.27 -11.72 -1.08
C ILE A 184 14.25 -12.16 -0.03
N LEU A 185 12.97 -12.01 -0.34
CA LEU A 185 11.85 -12.54 0.44
C LEU A 185 11.27 -13.77 -0.27
N ASP A 186 11.42 -14.93 0.34
CA ASP A 186 11.05 -16.21 -0.27
C ASP A 186 10.71 -17.25 0.80
N ASN A 187 9.71 -18.08 0.52
CA ASN A 187 9.26 -19.12 1.44
C ASN A 187 10.10 -20.40 1.39
N SER A 188 10.90 -20.58 0.34
CA SER A 188 11.58 -21.83 0.01
C SER A 188 13.10 -21.71 0.24
N PRO A 189 13.67 -22.37 1.27
CA PRO A 189 15.11 -22.34 1.54
C PRO A 189 16.00 -22.78 0.38
N GLY A 190 15.50 -23.66 -0.50
CA GLY A 190 16.21 -24.05 -1.72
C GLY A 190 16.41 -22.91 -2.71
N ALA A 191 15.51 -21.92 -2.74
CA ALA A 191 15.54 -20.83 -3.71
C ALA A 191 16.70 -19.85 -3.46
N TYR A 192 17.03 -19.55 -2.21
CA TYR A 192 18.13 -18.66 -1.84
C TYR A 192 19.36 -19.39 -1.33
N ARG A 193 19.53 -20.68 -1.66
CA ARG A 193 20.64 -21.52 -1.17
C ARG A 193 22.02 -20.90 -1.43
N SER A 194 22.21 -20.21 -2.56
CA SER A 194 23.49 -19.55 -2.89
C SER A 194 23.74 -18.26 -2.12
N HIS A 195 22.71 -17.66 -1.52
CA HIS A 195 22.78 -16.36 -0.85
C HIS A 195 21.95 -16.34 0.46
N PRO A 196 22.22 -17.25 1.41
CA PRO A 196 21.40 -17.39 2.62
C PRO A 196 21.42 -16.13 3.49
N ASP A 197 22.54 -15.39 3.52
CA ASP A 197 22.69 -14.16 4.31
C ASP A 197 21.89 -12.97 3.74
N ASN A 198 21.45 -13.06 2.48
CA ASN A 198 20.59 -12.08 1.84
C ASN A 198 19.11 -12.42 1.97
N ALA A 199 18.75 -13.54 2.60
CA ALA A 199 17.39 -14.05 2.61
C ALA A 199 16.61 -13.64 3.87
N ILE A 200 15.36 -13.24 3.64
CA ILE A 200 14.32 -13.14 4.67
C ILE A 200 13.38 -14.32 4.45
N PRO A 201 13.44 -15.36 5.29
CA PRO A 201 12.50 -16.47 5.22
C PRO A 201 11.09 -16.00 5.58
N ILE A 202 10.09 -16.46 4.83
CA ILE A 202 8.68 -16.24 5.15
C ILE A 202 7.92 -17.55 5.14
N LYS A 203 6.91 -17.69 6.00
CA LYS A 203 6.07 -18.89 5.99
C LYS A 203 5.26 -18.96 4.68
N SER A 204 5.17 -20.16 4.10
CA SER A 204 4.28 -20.45 2.98
C SER A 204 2.83 -20.12 3.32
N TRP A 205 2.13 -19.49 2.39
CA TRP A 205 0.72 -19.14 2.53
C TRP A 205 -0.13 -19.83 1.47
N PHE A 206 -1.30 -20.32 1.89
CA PHE A 206 -2.21 -21.07 1.01
C PHE A 206 -3.63 -20.51 1.03
N SER A 207 -4.21 -20.31 2.21
CA SER A 207 -5.62 -19.90 2.32
C SER A 207 -6.00 -19.19 3.61
N ASP A 208 -5.08 -19.07 4.57
CA ASP A 208 -5.36 -18.49 5.88
C ASP A 208 -5.68 -16.99 5.76
N PRO A 209 -6.93 -16.56 6.01
CA PRO A 209 -7.28 -15.15 5.87
C PRO A 209 -6.87 -14.29 7.06
N SER A 210 -6.40 -14.90 8.15
CA SER A 210 -5.84 -14.21 9.31
C SER A 210 -4.31 -14.11 9.26
N ASP A 211 -3.70 -14.48 8.13
CA ASP A 211 -2.25 -14.35 7.94
C ASP A 211 -1.81 -12.89 8.02
N THR A 212 -0.87 -12.59 8.92
CA THR A 212 -0.26 -11.25 9.06
C THR A 212 1.23 -11.26 8.72
N ALA A 213 1.77 -12.29 8.05
CA ALA A 213 3.21 -12.42 7.90
C ALA A 213 3.83 -11.26 7.12
N LEU A 214 3.18 -10.79 6.06
CA LEU A 214 3.64 -9.62 5.30
C LEU A 214 3.68 -8.35 6.16
N LEU A 215 2.68 -8.15 7.04
CA LEU A 215 2.66 -7.01 7.97
C LEU A 215 3.79 -7.11 9.00
N ASN A 216 4.02 -8.30 9.56
CA ASN A 216 5.04 -8.52 10.58
C ASN A 216 6.46 -8.29 10.06
N LEU A 217 6.67 -8.32 8.74
CA LEU A 217 7.96 -8.02 8.11
C LEU A 217 8.23 -6.53 7.93
N LEU A 218 7.18 -5.70 7.90
CA LEU A 218 7.33 -4.26 7.67
C LEU A 218 8.32 -3.60 8.65
N PRO A 219 8.31 -3.89 9.97
CA PRO A 219 9.21 -3.20 10.87
C PRO A 219 10.70 -3.48 10.61
N MET A 220 11.01 -4.74 10.29
CA MET A 220 12.36 -5.15 9.99
C MET A 220 12.81 -4.65 8.61
N LEU A 221 11.94 -4.69 7.60
CA LEU A 221 12.21 -4.14 6.28
C LEU A 221 12.41 -2.62 6.33
N ASP A 222 11.65 -1.91 7.15
CA ASP A 222 11.89 -0.49 7.40
C ASP A 222 13.28 -0.26 8.00
N ALA A 223 13.66 -1.02 9.03
CA ALA A 223 14.98 -0.93 9.67
C ALA A 223 16.15 -1.27 8.73
N LEU A 224 15.95 -2.16 7.76
CA LEU A 224 16.96 -2.55 6.76
C LEU A 224 17.07 -1.57 5.59
N SER A 225 16.06 -0.71 5.42
CA SER A 225 16.01 0.26 4.35
C SER A 225 16.94 1.46 4.65
N PRO A 226 17.79 1.87 3.70
CA PRO A 226 18.48 3.17 3.82
C PRO A 226 17.49 4.34 3.69
N ALA A 227 16.23 4.09 3.37
CA ALA A 227 15.23 5.11 3.06
C ALA A 227 14.52 5.65 4.30
N TRP A 228 15.26 6.09 5.32
CA TRP A 228 14.72 7.18 6.15
C TRP A 228 14.78 8.53 5.40
N SER A 229 15.64 8.67 4.40
CA SER A 229 15.88 9.96 3.76
C SER A 229 15.87 9.87 2.25
N SER A 230 14.67 9.87 1.68
CA SER A 230 14.38 10.56 0.43
C SER A 230 12.89 10.88 0.42
N PRO A 231 12.47 12.02 -0.16
CA PRO A 231 11.05 12.33 -0.29
C PRO A 231 10.41 11.14 -1.00
N VAL A 232 9.39 10.55 -0.38
CA VAL A 232 8.56 9.49 -0.94
C VAL A 232 8.34 9.79 -2.43
N PRO A 233 8.70 8.90 -3.37
CA PRO A 233 8.34 9.08 -4.77
C PRO A 233 6.82 9.23 -4.83
N GLY A 234 6.35 10.43 -5.16
CA GLY A 234 4.93 10.78 -5.03
C GLY A 234 4.53 11.56 -3.78
N ARG A 235 5.44 12.17 -3.00
CA ARG A 235 5.09 13.28 -2.08
C ARG A 235 5.48 14.60 -2.73
N MET A 236 4.54 15.54 -2.75
CA MET A 236 4.78 16.86 -3.33
C MET A 236 6.00 17.53 -2.73
N LYS A 237 6.93 17.96 -3.58
CA LYS A 237 7.91 18.97 -3.19
C LYS A 237 7.20 20.31 -3.15
N PHE A 238 7.04 20.84 -1.94
CA PHE A 238 6.48 22.16 -1.74
C PHE A 238 7.53 23.21 -2.05
N VAL A 239 7.24 24.11 -3.00
CA VAL A 239 8.10 25.23 -3.39
C VAL A 239 8.40 26.12 -2.17
N TYR A 240 7.41 26.31 -1.30
CA TYR A 240 7.59 27.04 -0.04
C TYR A 240 8.75 26.49 0.82
N LYS A 241 8.96 25.16 0.84
CA LYS A 241 10.05 24.54 1.61
C LYS A 241 11.42 24.73 0.94
N GLU A 242 11.45 24.93 -0.36
CA GLU A 242 12.67 25.21 -1.12
C GLU A 242 13.07 26.67 -0.96
N GLU A 243 12.10 27.59 -1.02
CA GLU A 243 12.31 29.03 -0.83
C GLU A 243 12.65 29.42 0.63
N HIS A 244 12.19 28.63 1.60
CA HIS A 244 12.31 28.94 3.03
C HIS A 244 13.06 27.83 3.78
N PRO A 245 14.29 28.11 4.26
CA PRO A 245 15.04 27.18 5.09
C PRO A 245 14.24 26.73 6.33
N PHE A 246 14.49 25.49 6.77
CA PHE A 246 13.75 24.87 7.87
C PHE A 246 13.72 25.73 9.15
N GLU A 247 14.88 26.25 9.58
CA GLU A 247 14.97 27.07 10.79
C GLU A 247 14.10 28.33 10.72
N LYS A 248 14.02 28.96 9.53
CA LYS A 248 13.16 30.12 9.30
C LYS A 248 11.68 29.75 9.40
N ARG A 249 11.28 28.66 8.75
CA ARG A 249 9.90 28.16 8.81
C ARG A 249 9.50 27.80 10.23
N ARG A 250 10.35 27.04 10.95
CA ARG A 250 10.09 26.62 12.32
C ARG A 250 9.92 27.81 13.27
N SER A 251 10.84 28.79 13.21
CA SER A 251 10.73 30.01 14.02
C SER A 251 9.46 30.80 13.69
N GLU A 252 9.07 30.85 12.42
CA GLU A 252 7.84 31.52 12.00
C GLU A 252 6.58 30.78 12.49
N GLY A 253 6.51 29.47 12.25
CA GLY A 253 5.39 28.63 12.65
C GLY A 253 5.17 28.64 14.16
N GLU A 254 6.25 28.55 14.94
CA GLU A 254 6.19 28.66 16.40
C GLU A 254 5.63 30.02 16.87
N LYS A 255 6.12 31.12 16.28
CA LYS A 255 5.61 32.47 16.57
C LYS A 255 4.13 32.61 16.23
N ILE A 256 3.70 32.06 15.09
CA ILE A 256 2.30 32.09 14.67
C ILE A 256 1.43 31.30 15.63
N ARG A 257 1.84 30.08 16.00
CA ARG A 257 1.09 29.22 16.94
C ARG A 257 1.01 29.84 18.33
N LYS A 258 2.07 30.49 18.80
CA LYS A 258 2.06 31.23 20.08
C LYS A 258 1.14 32.45 20.04
N LYS A 259 1.10 33.17 18.92
CA LYS A 259 0.29 34.40 18.76
C LYS A 259 -1.19 34.10 18.50
N TYR A 260 -1.49 33.01 17.80
CA TYR A 260 -2.85 32.64 17.38
C TYR A 260 -3.10 31.15 17.69
N PRO A 261 -3.35 30.79 18.97
CA PRO A 261 -3.48 29.39 19.39
C PRO A 261 -4.65 28.66 18.71
N ASP A 262 -5.75 29.37 18.44
CA ASP A 262 -6.96 28.81 17.82
C ASP A 262 -6.91 28.78 16.29
N ARG A 263 -5.76 29.11 15.69
CA ARG A 263 -5.59 29.18 14.24
C ARG A 263 -4.48 28.27 13.73
N VAL A 264 -4.74 27.65 12.59
CA VAL A 264 -3.86 26.72 11.92
C VAL A 264 -3.10 27.45 10.80
N PRO A 265 -1.75 27.48 10.84
CA PRO A 265 -0.94 27.94 9.72
C PRO A 265 -0.89 26.84 8.64
N VAL A 266 -1.36 27.16 7.44
CA VAL A 266 -1.48 26.22 6.32
C VAL A 266 -0.72 26.73 5.11
N ILE A 267 0.06 25.87 4.49
CA ILE A 267 0.67 26.09 3.17
C ILE A 267 -0.09 25.26 2.14
N VAL A 268 -0.63 25.93 1.13
CA VAL A 268 -1.42 25.34 0.04
C VAL A 268 -0.73 25.60 -1.29
N GLU A 269 -0.40 24.54 -2.01
CA GLU A 269 0.28 24.64 -3.31
C GLU A 269 -0.31 23.68 -4.36
N LYS A 270 -0.19 24.05 -5.63
CA LYS A 270 -0.72 23.28 -6.76
C LYS A 270 0.15 22.07 -7.05
N ALA A 271 -0.45 20.91 -7.22
CA ALA A 271 0.28 19.74 -7.66
C ALA A 271 0.91 19.99 -9.06
N PRO A 272 2.16 19.56 -9.32
CA PRO A 272 2.88 19.91 -10.56
C PRO A 272 2.18 19.55 -11.87
N LYS A 273 1.35 18.50 -11.86
CA LYS A 273 0.61 17.99 -13.04
C LYS A 273 -0.82 18.51 -13.14
N ALA A 274 -1.29 19.28 -12.15
CA ALA A 274 -2.67 19.75 -12.12
C ALA A 274 -2.90 20.85 -13.15
N ARG A 275 -4.01 20.77 -13.90
CA ARG A 275 -4.36 21.70 -14.98
C ARG A 275 -5.20 22.91 -14.52
N ILE A 276 -5.34 23.07 -13.21
CA ILE A 276 -6.13 24.12 -12.57
C ILE A 276 -5.34 25.42 -12.35
N GLY A 277 -6.09 26.50 -12.16
CA GLY A 277 -5.54 27.84 -11.90
C GLY A 277 -4.70 27.91 -10.64
N ASP A 278 -3.72 28.81 -10.64
CA ASP A 278 -2.82 29.03 -9.51
C ASP A 278 -3.46 29.89 -8.41
N LEU A 279 -2.98 29.70 -7.18
CA LEU A 279 -3.34 30.54 -6.05
C LEU A 279 -2.48 31.81 -6.02
N ASP A 280 -3.13 32.94 -5.71
CA ASP A 280 -2.49 34.24 -5.47
C ASP A 280 -1.54 34.21 -4.26
N LYS A 281 -1.92 33.43 -3.24
CA LYS A 281 -1.18 33.25 -2.00
C LYS A 281 -1.16 31.78 -1.61
N LYS A 282 0.00 31.33 -1.17
CA LYS A 282 0.23 29.94 -0.74
C LYS A 282 0.08 29.75 0.77
N LYS A 283 0.22 30.82 1.56
CA LYS A 283 0.19 30.76 3.03
C LYS A 283 -1.12 31.30 3.59
N TYR A 284 -1.75 30.52 4.46
CA TYR A 284 -3.05 30.79 5.07
C TYR A 284 -2.99 30.63 6.57
N LEU A 285 -3.85 31.36 7.28
CA LEU A 285 -4.05 31.21 8.71
C LEU A 285 -5.55 31.01 8.95
N VAL A 286 -5.95 29.76 9.13
CA VAL A 286 -7.36 29.35 9.16
C VAL A 286 -7.83 29.07 10.59
N PRO A 287 -9.10 29.33 10.94
CA PRO A 287 -9.66 28.90 12.22
C PRO A 287 -9.57 27.37 12.38
N SER A 288 -9.30 26.90 13.60
CA SER A 288 -9.18 25.47 13.90
C SER A 288 -10.50 24.70 13.81
N ASP A 289 -11.63 25.38 14.00
CA ASP A 289 -13.00 24.87 13.89
C ASP A 289 -13.54 24.87 12.44
N LEU A 290 -12.85 25.54 11.51
CA LEU A 290 -13.19 25.51 10.08
C LEU A 290 -13.11 24.07 9.56
N THR A 291 -14.13 23.61 8.86
CA THR A 291 -14.09 22.28 8.23
C THR A 291 -13.24 22.27 6.96
N VAL A 292 -12.68 21.10 6.63
CA VAL A 292 -11.97 20.88 5.37
C VAL A 292 -12.88 21.21 4.17
N GLY A 293 -14.17 20.84 4.22
CA GLY A 293 -15.15 21.18 3.20
C GLY A 293 -15.36 22.69 3.01
N GLN A 294 -15.41 23.46 4.10
CA GLN A 294 -15.44 24.93 4.01
C GLN A 294 -14.13 25.48 3.45
N PHE A 295 -12.99 24.88 3.80
CA PHE A 295 -11.70 25.29 3.25
C PHE A 295 -11.57 24.99 1.75
N TYR A 296 -12.08 23.85 1.26
CA TYR A 296 -12.24 23.56 -0.16
C TYR A 296 -13.00 24.67 -0.89
N PHE A 297 -14.13 25.10 -0.32
CA PHE A 297 -14.93 26.18 -0.90
C PHE A 297 -14.15 27.50 -1.01
N LEU A 298 -13.36 27.85 0.02
CA LEU A 298 -12.51 29.05 0.00
C LEU A 298 -11.44 28.99 -1.09
N ILE A 299 -10.74 27.86 -1.22
CA ILE A 299 -9.71 27.67 -2.24
C ILE A 299 -10.34 27.69 -3.64
N ARG A 300 -11.46 26.98 -3.85
CA ARG A 300 -12.21 26.97 -5.11
C ARG A 300 -12.55 28.38 -5.59
N LYS A 301 -13.02 29.24 -4.68
CA LYS A 301 -13.33 30.65 -4.98
C LYS A 301 -12.08 31.45 -5.38
N ARG A 302 -10.92 31.19 -4.78
CA ARG A 302 -9.67 31.89 -5.11
C ARG A 302 -9.08 31.49 -6.46
N ILE A 303 -9.15 30.21 -6.82
CA ILE A 303 -8.70 29.73 -8.13
C ILE A 303 -9.76 29.90 -9.23
N HIS A 304 -10.89 30.57 -8.93
CA HIS A 304 -12.00 30.83 -9.85
C HIS A 304 -12.53 29.56 -10.54
N LEU A 305 -12.56 28.45 -9.80
CA LEU A 305 -12.94 27.14 -10.33
C LEU A 305 -14.47 26.98 -10.35
N ARG A 306 -15.02 26.54 -11.48
CA ARG A 306 -16.47 26.41 -11.70
C ARG A 306 -17.05 25.29 -10.84
N ALA A 307 -18.35 25.32 -10.56
CA ALA A 307 -19.03 24.39 -9.64
C ALA A 307 -18.99 22.92 -10.09
N GLU A 308 -18.81 22.67 -11.38
CA GLU A 308 -18.70 21.36 -12.01
C GLU A 308 -17.27 20.78 -12.01
N ASP A 309 -16.23 21.61 -11.88
CA ASP A 309 -14.85 21.15 -12.02
C ASP A 309 -14.36 20.49 -10.73
N ALA A 310 -13.59 19.41 -10.83
CA ALA A 310 -13.08 18.68 -9.68
C ALA A 310 -11.95 19.44 -8.95
N LEU A 311 -11.90 19.31 -7.62
CA LEU A 311 -10.81 19.80 -6.79
C LEU A 311 -10.57 18.79 -5.66
N PHE A 312 -9.33 18.33 -5.53
CA PHE A 312 -8.91 17.41 -4.50
C PHE A 312 -7.74 18.01 -3.71
N PHE A 313 -7.78 17.88 -2.39
CA PHE A 313 -6.70 18.17 -1.47
C PHE A 313 -6.01 16.88 -1.11
N PHE A 314 -4.70 16.99 -0.91
CA PHE A 314 -3.85 15.91 -0.44
C PHE A 314 -3.02 16.42 0.73
N VAL A 315 -3.13 15.72 1.86
CA VAL A 315 -2.29 15.91 3.04
C VAL A 315 -1.58 14.60 3.28
N ASN A 316 -0.24 14.61 3.19
CA ASN A 316 0.57 13.39 3.23
C ASN A 316 0.07 12.31 2.24
N ASN A 317 -0.33 12.74 1.03
CA ASN A 317 -0.88 11.91 -0.06
C ASN A 317 -2.27 11.29 0.19
N VAL A 318 -2.94 11.65 1.28
CA VAL A 318 -4.30 11.20 1.59
C VAL A 318 -5.29 12.34 1.37
N ILE A 319 -6.46 12.02 0.81
CA ILE A 319 -7.56 12.97 0.69
C ILE A 319 -8.22 13.13 2.08
N PRO A 320 -8.17 14.32 2.69
CA PRO A 320 -8.76 14.52 4.01
C PRO A 320 -10.30 14.46 3.95
N PRO A 321 -10.98 13.89 4.97
CA PRO A 321 -12.43 13.91 5.05
C PRO A 321 -12.96 15.34 5.08
N THR A 322 -13.98 15.65 4.28
CA THR A 322 -14.56 17.02 4.21
C THR A 322 -15.25 17.45 5.51
N SER A 323 -15.69 16.50 6.33
CA SER A 323 -16.29 16.73 7.64
C SER A 323 -15.27 16.99 8.76
N ALA A 324 -13.99 16.66 8.56
CA ALA A 324 -12.94 16.93 9.54
C ALA A 324 -12.68 18.43 9.68
N THR A 325 -12.24 18.87 10.85
CA THR A 325 -11.82 20.27 11.06
C THR A 325 -10.36 20.47 10.69
N MET A 326 -10.00 21.70 10.33
CA MET A 326 -8.61 22.09 10.05
C MET A 326 -7.71 21.88 11.29
N GLY A 327 -8.27 22.01 12.50
CA GLY A 327 -7.58 21.74 13.75
C GLY A 327 -7.28 20.25 13.96
N GLN A 328 -8.24 19.36 13.68
CA GLN A 328 -8.01 17.91 13.70
C GLN A 328 -6.95 17.51 12.67
N LEU A 329 -7.10 18.01 11.44
CA LEU A 329 -6.16 17.76 10.36
C LEU A 329 -4.74 18.25 10.70
N TYR A 330 -4.63 19.38 11.39
CA TYR A 330 -3.35 19.89 11.89
C TYR A 330 -2.75 18.96 12.95
N GLN A 331 -3.51 18.57 13.97
CA GLN A 331 -3.01 17.70 15.04
C GLN A 331 -2.45 16.38 14.50
N GLU A 332 -3.09 15.82 13.48
CA GLU A 332 -2.70 14.54 12.88
C GLU A 332 -1.54 14.66 11.87
N HIS A 333 -1.41 15.80 11.18
CA HIS A 333 -0.57 15.88 9.97
C HIS A 333 0.32 17.12 9.85
N HIS A 334 0.39 18.00 10.85
CA HIS A 334 1.36 19.09 10.84
C HIS A 334 2.80 18.57 10.82
N GLU A 335 3.70 19.38 10.27
CA GLU A 335 5.13 19.08 10.27
C GLU A 335 5.86 19.80 11.41
N GLU A 336 7.12 19.43 11.64
CA GLU A 336 7.97 19.95 12.74
C GLU A 336 8.22 21.46 12.70
N ASP A 337 7.97 22.08 11.55
CA ASP A 337 8.04 23.52 11.39
C ASP A 337 6.73 24.23 11.77
N PHE A 338 5.79 23.49 12.34
CA PHE A 338 4.47 23.92 12.79
C PHE A 338 3.50 24.33 11.69
N PHE A 339 3.76 24.00 10.42
CA PHE A 339 2.82 24.22 9.31
C PHE A 339 2.07 22.93 8.93
N LEU A 340 0.84 23.10 8.45
CA LEU A 340 0.11 22.06 7.72
C LEU A 340 0.29 22.27 6.22
N TYR A 341 0.71 21.22 5.52
CA TYR A 341 0.99 21.25 4.09
C TYR A 341 -0.10 20.54 3.29
N ILE A 342 -0.69 21.25 2.33
CA ILE A 342 -1.80 20.77 1.50
C ILE A 342 -1.45 20.97 0.03
N ALA A 343 -1.46 19.89 -0.73
CA ALA A 343 -1.40 19.94 -2.18
C ALA A 343 -2.83 19.95 -2.76
N TYR A 344 -3.08 20.69 -3.83
CA TYR A 344 -4.38 20.64 -4.53
C TYR A 344 -4.24 20.25 -6.01
N SER A 345 -5.20 19.49 -6.53
CA SER A 345 -5.21 18.94 -7.90
C SER A 345 -6.64 18.81 -8.47
N ASP A 346 -6.78 18.74 -9.80
CA ASP A 346 -8.02 18.34 -10.50
C ASP A 346 -8.22 16.82 -10.58
N GLU A 347 -7.20 16.04 -10.22
CA GLU A 347 -7.22 14.58 -10.26
C GLU A 347 -7.27 14.00 -8.85
N SER A 348 -8.03 12.90 -8.66
CA SER A 348 -8.23 12.23 -7.36
C SER A 348 -7.06 11.35 -6.93
N VAL A 349 -5.98 11.30 -7.73
CA VAL A 349 -4.79 10.49 -7.49
C VAL A 349 -3.55 11.38 -7.62
N TYR A 350 -2.63 11.23 -6.67
CA TYR A 350 -1.40 12.02 -6.62
C TYR A 350 -0.25 11.27 -7.33
N GLY A 351 0.44 11.92 -8.29
CA GLY A 351 1.77 11.50 -8.72
C GLY A 351 1.90 10.48 -9.88
N LEU A 352 0.89 10.29 -10.73
CA LEU A 352 1.01 9.51 -11.97
C LEU A 352 1.71 10.30 -13.07
#